data_AF-G2NB57-F1
#
_entry.id   AF-G2NB57-F1
#
_cell.length_a   1.000
_cell.length_b   1.000
_cell.length_c   1.000
_cell.angle_alpha   90.00
_cell.angle_beta   90.00
_cell.angle_gamma   90.00
#
_symmetry.space_group_name_H-M   'P 1'
#
loop_
_entity.id
_entity.type
_entity.pdbx_description
1 polymer ?
#
loop_
_entity_poly.entity_id
_entity_poly.type
_entity_poly.pdbx_seq_one_letter_code
_entity_poly.pdbx_strand_id
1 'polypeptide(L)' 'MTVNPIELQKALGGVGYPADKQQILDQAKQHGAGHDVIDALGALPDKSYDSPADVNKEVSQEGR' A
#
# COMPACT_ATOMS: atom_id res chain seq x y z
N MET A 1 11.86 -1.76 10.89
CA MET A 1 10.46 -2.07 10.56
C MET A 1 10.44 -2.45 9.10
N THR A 2 10.31 -3.74 8.80
CA THR A 2 10.41 -4.29 7.44
C THR A 2 9.01 -4.53 6.91
N VAL A 3 8.56 -3.70 5.97
CA VAL A 3 7.34 -4.00 5.21
C VAL A 3 7.50 -5.38 4.56
N ASN A 4 6.56 -6.28 4.86
CA ASN A 4 6.55 -7.61 4.26
C ASN A 4 6.01 -7.51 2.82
N PRO A 5 6.83 -7.81 1.79
CA PRO A 5 6.39 -7.66 0.39
C PRO A 5 5.21 -8.58 0.07
N ILE A 6 5.10 -9.74 0.72
CA ILE A 6 3.98 -10.68 0.56
C ILE A 6 2.66 -10.08 1.07
N GLU A 7 2.69 -9.43 2.23
CA GLU A 7 1.50 -8.79 2.79
C GLU A 7 1.10 -7.56 1.98
N LEU A 8 2.09 -6.77 1.55
CA LEU A 8 1.86 -5.63 0.67
C LEU A 8 1.22 -6.07 -0.65
N GLN A 9 1.75 -7.11 -1.30
CA GLN A 9 1.15 -7.63 -2.54
C GLN A 9 -0.29 -8.13 -2.34
N LYS A 10 -0.60 -8.76 -1.20
CA LYS A 10 -1.97 -9.19 -0.87
C LYS A 10 -2.92 -8.02 -0.57
N ALA A 11 -2.43 -7.00 0.12
CA ALA A 11 -3.19 -5.79 0.46
C ALA A 11 -3.55 -5.00 -0.80
N LEU A 12 -2.62 -4.94 -1.76
CA LEU A 12 -2.79 -4.23 -3.02
C LEU A 12 -3.53 -5.06 -4.08
N GLY A 13 -3.57 -6.37 -3.91
CA GLY A 13 -4.27 -7.31 -4.77
C GLY A 13 -5.78 -7.20 -4.59
N GLY A 14 -6.50 -6.91 -5.67
CA GLY A 14 -7.97 -6.75 -5.64
C GLY A 14 -8.45 -5.33 -5.38
N VAL A 15 -7.53 -4.36 -5.24
CA VAL A 15 -7.89 -2.93 -5.32
C VAL A 15 -8.28 -2.61 -6.77
N GLY A 16 -9.45 -1.99 -6.96
CA GLY A 16 -9.90 -1.52 -8.27
C GLY A 16 -9.24 -0.19 -8.61
N TYR A 17 -8.17 -0.23 -9.39
CA TYR A 17 -7.45 0.97 -9.81
C TYR A 17 -8.18 1.72 -10.94
N PRO A 18 -8.08 3.06 -11.00
CA PRO A 18 -7.31 3.94 -10.13
C PRO A 18 -7.89 4.08 -8.71
N ALA A 19 -7.03 4.12 -7.70
CA ALA A 19 -7.41 4.20 -6.30
C ALA A 19 -6.54 5.21 -5.54
N ASP A 20 -7.17 5.97 -4.63
CA ASP A 20 -6.46 6.92 -3.80
C ASP A 20 -5.77 6.25 -2.61
N LYS A 21 -4.75 6.91 -2.05
CA LYS A 21 -4.06 6.48 -0.83
C LYS A 21 -5.02 6.02 0.27
N GLN A 22 -6.10 6.77 0.52
CA GLN A 22 -7.10 6.43 1.53
C GLN A 22 -7.81 5.10 1.22
N GLN A 23 -8.19 4.88 -0.03
CA GLN A 23 -8.84 3.63 -0.44
C GLN A 23 -7.87 2.44 -0.32
N ILE A 24 -6.61 2.64 -0.69
CA ILE A 24 -5.58 1.60 -0.58
C ILE A 24 -5.30 1.26 0.89
N LEU A 25 -5.21 2.27 1.76
CA LEU A 25 -5.07 2.12 3.21
C LEU A 25 -6.24 1.33 3.80
N ASP A 26 -7.46 1.71 3.42
CA ASP A 26 -8.66 1.04 3.90
C ASP A 26 -8.71 -0.42 3.43
N GLN A 27 -8.41 -0.67 2.15
CA GLN A 27 -8.35 -2.03 1.63
C GLN A 27 -7.25 -2.87 2.27
N ALA A 28 -6.07 -2.28 2.49
CA ALA A 28 -4.99 -2.94 3.20
C ALA A 28 -5.42 -3.33 4.63
N LYS A 29 -6.11 -2.45 5.36
CA LYS A 29 -6.66 -2.76 6.69
C LYS A 29 -7.68 -3.89 6.63
N GLN A 30 -8.60 -3.84 5.66
CA GLN A 30 -9.62 -4.87 5.47
C GLN A 30 -9.02 -6.24 5.12
N HIS A 31 -7.92 -6.26 4.36
CA HIS A 31 -7.16 -7.47 4.02
C HIS A 31 -6.26 -7.98 5.16
N GLY A 32 -6.24 -7.30 6.32
CA GLY A 32 -5.43 -7.68 7.47
C GLY A 32 -3.94 -7.37 7.31
N ALA A 33 -3.60 -6.33 6.55
CA ALA A 33 -2.22 -5.89 6.39
C ALA A 33 -1.60 -5.53 7.75
N GLY A 34 -0.36 -5.96 7.96
CA GLY A 34 0.41 -5.62 9.16
C GLY A 34 0.59 -4.11 9.37
N HIS A 35 0.88 -3.73 10.61
CA HIS A 35 1.01 -2.33 11.01
C HIS A 35 2.07 -1.58 10.18
N ASP A 36 3.20 -2.23 9.85
CA ASP A 36 4.25 -1.68 8.99
C ASP A 36 3.73 -1.32 7.59
N VAL A 37 2.84 -2.14 7.02
CA VAL A 37 2.23 -1.88 5.70
C VAL A 37 1.29 -0.68 5.78
N ILE A 38 0.46 -0.62 6.81
CA ILE A 38 -0.46 0.51 7.05
C ILE A 38 0.32 1.81 7.25
N ASP A 39 1.39 1.79 8.03
CA ASP A 39 2.24 2.94 8.29
C ASP A 39 2.91 3.44 7.01
N ALA A 40 3.50 2.53 6.22
CA ALA A 40 4.13 2.87 4.95
C ALA A 40 3.12 3.42 3.92
N LEU A 41 1.93 2.82 3.81
CA LEU A 41 0.85 3.33 2.97
C LEU A 41 0.32 4.69 3.45
N GLY A 42 0.38 4.96 4.76
CA GLY A 42 0.05 6.23 5.37
C GLY A 42 1.07 7.34 5.13
N ALA A 43 2.35 6.98 4.99
CA ALA A 43 3.44 7.89 4.65
C ALA A 43 3.40 8.35 3.18
N LEU A 44 2.78 7.55 2.30
CA LEU A 44 2.69 7.84 0.88
C LEU A 44 2.06 9.22 0.57
N PRO A 45 2.43 9.83 -0.56
CA PRO A 45 1.80 11.05 -1.05
C PRO A 45 0.32 10.81 -1.37
N ASP A 46 -0.49 11.84 -1.10
CA ASP A 46 -1.92 11.86 -1.40
C ASP A 46 -2.12 12.06 -2.91
N LYS A 47 -2.00 10.94 -3.64
CA LYS A 47 -2.20 10.86 -5.09
C LYS A 47 -2.99 9.61 -5.43
N SER A 48 -3.56 9.59 -6.62
CA SER A 48 -4.19 8.40 -7.17
C SER A 48 -3.11 7.49 -7.75
N TYR A 49 -3.22 6.21 -7.45
CA TYR A 49 -2.35 5.18 -7.99
C TYR A 49 -3.13 4.42 -9.06
N ASP A 50 -2.46 4.09 -10.17
CA ASP A 50 -3.07 3.33 -11.27
C ASP A 50 -2.82 1.84 -11.15
N SER A 51 -1.95 1.40 -10.24
CA SER A 51 -1.54 0.00 -10.14
C SER A 51 -0.93 -0.35 -8.78
N PRO A 52 -1.02 -1.62 -8.37
CA PRO A 52 -0.39 -2.11 -7.14
C PRO A 52 1.13 -2.04 -7.23
N ALA A 53 1.69 -2.12 -8.45
CA ALA A 53 3.12 -1.97 -8.70
C ALA A 53 3.62 -0.56 -8.36
N ASP A 54 2.82 0.47 -8.64
CA ASP A 54 3.15 1.88 -8.35
C ASP A 54 3.25 2.11 -6.85
N VAL A 55 2.26 1.62 -6.10
CA VAL A 55 2.24 1.67 -4.64
C VAL A 55 3.42 0.90 -4.04
N ASN A 56 3.65 -0.33 -4.50
CA ASN A 56 4.77 -1.15 -4.04
C ASN A 56 6.13 -0.49 -4.28
N LYS A 57 6.27 0.18 -5.43
CA LYS A 57 7.48 0.90 -5.78
C LYS A 57 7.71 2.10 -4.85
N GLU A 58 6.67 2.88 -4.55
CA GLU A 58 6.79 4.02 -3.62
C GLU A 58 7.07 3.57 -2.18
N VAL A 59 6.33 2.59 -1.67
CA VAL A 59 6.57 2.03 -0.33
C VAL A 59 7.99 1.48 -0.21
N SER A 60 8.50 0.82 -1.25
CA SER A 60 9.90 0.33 -1.27
C SER A 60 10.94 1.46 -1.36
N GLN A 61 10.55 2.63 -1.87
CA GLN A 61 11.43 3.79 -2.01
C GLN A 61 11.50 4.63 -0.73
N GLU A 62 10.42 4.69 0.06
CA GLU A 62 10.32 5.41 1.34
C GLU A 62 11.18 4.75 2.45
N GLY A 63 11.45 3.44 2.35
CA GLY A 63 12.19 2.68 3.36
C GLY A 63 13.73 2.80 3.32
N ARG A 64 14.29 3.90 2.80
CA ARG A 64 15.76 4.12 2.73
C ARG A 64 16.30 5.05 3.80
#